data_AF-A0A6G0SBJ2-F1
#
_entry.id   AF-A0A6G0SBJ2-F1
#
_cell.length_a   1.000
_cell.length_b   1.000
_cell.length_c   1.000
_cell.angle_alpha   90.00
_cell.angle_beta   90.00
_cell.angle_gamma   90.00
#
_symmetry.space_group_name_H-M   'P 1'
#
loop_
_entity.id
_entity.type
_entity.pdbx_description
1 polymer ?
#
loop_
_entity_poly.entity_id
_entity_poly.type
_entity_poly.pdbx_seq_one_letter_code
_entity_poly.pdbx_strand_id
1 'polypeptide(L)'
;MEEHQIERGAATTRYAAVSKARLPDDAPVSVADNATFRQLQFIDHQDAEMENTLRSQQDATEGYHLVRARIHGVVVPLYLNVANLRDALALLPYSSRLPFWEPLDLTTPDPAQDMEDVDHVEYDDDN
;
A
#
# COMPACT_ATOMS: atom_id res chain seq x y z
N MET A 1 -7.99 -29.49 22.29
CA MET A 1 -8.58 -28.83 21.12
C MET A 1 -7.57 -27.78 20.72
N GLU A 2 -6.70 -28.08 19.75
CA GLU A 2 -5.55 -27.23 19.42
C GLU A 2 -6.01 -26.10 18.51
N GLU A 3 -6.36 -25.00 19.14
CA GLU A 3 -6.51 -23.68 18.53
C GLU A 3 -5.14 -23.25 17.99
N HIS A 4 -4.89 -23.58 16.73
CA HIS A 4 -3.79 -23.00 15.95
C HIS A 4 -4.03 -21.49 15.88
N GLN A 5 -3.39 -20.77 16.80
CA GLN A 5 -3.29 -19.31 16.83
C GLN A 5 -2.46 -18.86 15.62
N ILE A 6 -3.06 -18.91 14.44
CA ILE A 6 -2.69 -17.98 13.38
C ILE A 6 -3.34 -16.67 13.84
N GLU A 7 -2.52 -15.70 14.24
CA GLU A 7 -2.98 -14.34 14.51
C GLU A 7 -3.62 -13.81 13.22
N ARG A 8 -4.95 -13.93 13.14
CA ARG A 8 -5.74 -13.54 11.97
C ARG A 8 -6.17 -12.11 12.18
N GLY A 9 -5.92 -11.26 11.19
CA GLY A 9 -6.46 -9.91 11.21
C GLY A 9 -7.99 -9.90 11.14
N ALA A 10 -8.55 -8.69 11.20
CA ALA A 10 -9.97 -8.48 11.36
C ALA A 10 -10.79 -9.07 10.20
N ALA A 11 -10.27 -9.03 8.97
CA ALA A 11 -10.99 -9.49 7.79
C ALA A 11 -11.05 -11.02 7.73
N THR A 12 -9.92 -11.69 7.95
CA THR A 12 -9.82 -13.16 7.96
C THR A 12 -10.65 -13.76 9.10
N THR A 13 -10.65 -13.14 10.28
CA THR A 13 -11.44 -13.59 11.43
C THR A 13 -12.95 -13.51 11.16
N ARG A 14 -13.41 -12.38 10.59
CA ARG A 14 -14.83 -12.23 10.21
C ARG A 14 -15.26 -13.25 9.17
N TYR A 15 -14.43 -13.44 8.14
CA TYR A 15 -14.72 -14.43 7.11
C TYR A 15 -14.77 -15.84 7.66
N ALA A 16 -13.84 -16.21 8.54
CA ALA A 16 -13.83 -17.51 9.20
C ALA A 16 -15.11 -17.72 10.04
N ALA A 17 -15.50 -16.72 10.85
CA ALA A 17 -16.71 -16.78 11.67
C ALA A 17 -17.99 -16.96 10.83
N VAL A 18 -18.15 -16.16 9.76
CA VAL A 18 -19.30 -16.26 8.85
C VAL A 18 -19.30 -17.60 8.11
N SER A 19 -18.14 -18.06 7.64
CA SER A 19 -18.04 -19.36 6.96
C SER A 19 -18.40 -20.51 7.90
N LYS A 20 -18.05 -20.41 9.19
CA LYS A 20 -18.45 -21.38 10.21
C LYS A 20 -19.94 -21.35 10.50
N ALA A 21 -20.55 -20.17 10.63
CA ALA A 21 -21.98 -20.03 10.89
C ALA A 21 -22.87 -20.59 9.77
N ARG A 22 -22.32 -20.79 8.56
CA ARG A 22 -23.02 -21.38 7.41
C ARG A 22 -22.93 -22.89 7.33
N LEU A 23 -22.09 -23.52 8.16
CA LEU A 23 -21.97 -24.97 8.20
C LEU A 23 -23.07 -25.57 9.10
N PRO A 24 -23.61 -26.75 8.75
CA PRO A 24 -24.51 -27.48 9.63
C PRO A 24 -23.77 -27.93 10.91
N ASP A 25 -24.50 -28.16 11.99
CA ASP A 25 -23.93 -28.43 13.33
C ASP A 25 -22.98 -29.64 13.38
N ASP A 26 -23.15 -30.59 12.47
CA ASP A 26 -22.35 -31.83 12.39
C ASP A 26 -21.15 -31.72 11.42
N ALA A 27 -20.90 -30.54 10.86
CA ALA A 27 -19.82 -30.35 9.90
C ALA A 27 -18.45 -30.25 10.59
N PRO A 28 -17.40 -30.87 10.01
CA PRO A 28 -16.05 -30.79 10.58
C PRO A 28 -15.53 -29.36 10.57
N VAL A 29 -14.95 -28.94 11.70
CA VAL A 29 -14.37 -27.61 11.84
C VAL A 29 -13.00 -27.57 11.12
N SER A 30 -13.02 -27.33 9.80
CA SER A 30 -11.81 -27.10 9.01
C SER A 30 -11.52 -25.61 8.79
N VAL A 31 -10.25 -25.20 8.82
CA VAL A 31 -9.86 -23.85 8.39
C VAL A 31 -10.09 -23.76 6.88
N ALA A 32 -10.83 -22.75 6.44
CA ALA A 32 -11.06 -22.53 5.02
C ALA A 32 -9.71 -22.21 4.36
N ASP A 33 -9.25 -23.04 3.41
CA ASP A 33 -8.04 -22.79 2.62
C ASP A 33 -8.40 -22.47 1.16
N ASN A 34 -9.37 -21.58 0.99
CA ASN A 34 -9.79 -21.14 -0.34
C ASN A 34 -9.08 -19.83 -0.72
N ALA A 35 -9.17 -19.47 -2.01
CA ALA A 35 -8.54 -18.27 -2.54
C ALA A 35 -8.95 -16.99 -1.78
N THR A 36 -10.23 -16.89 -1.37
CA THR A 36 -10.71 -15.75 -0.59
C THR A 36 -10.05 -15.68 0.78
N PHE A 37 -9.91 -16.81 1.48
CA PHE A 37 -9.26 -16.85 2.79
C PHE A 37 -7.79 -16.42 2.70
N ARG A 38 -7.05 -16.91 1.69
CA ARG A 38 -5.66 -16.51 1.44
C ARG A 38 -5.54 -15.02 1.11
N GLN A 39 -6.46 -14.50 0.30
CA GLN A 39 -6.49 -13.08 -0.05
C GLN A 39 -6.76 -12.19 1.17
N LEU A 40 -7.68 -12.59 2.05
CA LEU A 40 -7.96 -11.84 3.27
C LEU A 40 -6.79 -11.89 4.25
N GLN A 41 -6.08 -13.02 4.33
CA GLN A 41 -4.87 -13.13 5.13
C GLN A 41 -3.77 -12.20 4.60
N PHE A 42 -3.64 -12.08 3.28
CA PHE A 42 -2.72 -11.13 2.65
C PHE A 42 -3.09 -9.67 2.98
N ILE A 43 -4.38 -9.31 2.89
CA ILE A 43 -4.86 -7.96 3.23
C ILE A 43 -4.57 -7.65 4.70
N ASP A 44 -4.93 -8.56 5.61
CA ASP A 44 -4.69 -8.37 7.04
C ASP A 44 -3.18 -8.21 7.36
N HIS A 45 -2.31 -8.94 6.64
CA HIS A 45 -0.86 -8.77 6.76
C HIS A 45 -0.41 -7.39 6.29
N GLN A 46 -0.89 -6.92 5.14
CA GLN A 46 -0.54 -5.61 4.62
C GLN A 46 -1.04 -4.47 5.51
N ASP A 47 -2.24 -4.59 6.08
CA ASP A 47 -2.79 -3.62 7.02
C ASP A 47 -1.92 -3.51 8.28
N ALA A 48 -1.47 -4.66 8.83
CA ALA A 48 -0.57 -4.68 9.98
C ALA A 48 0.79 -4.04 9.67
N GLU A 49 1.37 -4.30 8.48
CA GLU A 49 2.60 -3.66 8.05
C GLU A 49 2.44 -2.15 7.85
N MET A 50 1.30 -1.71 7.29
CA MET A 50 0.98 -0.29 7.12
C MET A 50 0.84 0.41 8.47
N GLU A 51 0.14 -0.19 9.44
CA GLU A 51 -0.02 0.38 10.77
C GLU A 51 1.30 0.48 11.52
N ASN A 52 2.16 -0.55 11.42
CA ASN A 52 3.49 -0.53 12.01
C ASN A 52 4.39 0.54 11.37
N THR A 53 4.29 0.68 10.04
CA THR A 53 4.99 1.72 9.27
C THR A 53 4.52 3.12 9.66
N LEU A 54 3.21 3.31 9.86
CA LEU A 54 2.62 4.57 10.32
C LEU A 54 3.08 4.91 11.74
N ARG A 55 3.03 3.96 12.67
CA ARG A 55 3.54 4.14 14.05
C ARG A 55 5.02 4.52 14.06
N SER A 56 5.83 3.80 13.29
CA SER A 56 7.27 4.09 13.16
C SER A 56 7.52 5.49 12.58
N GLN A 57 6.68 5.95 11.65
CA GLN A 57 6.76 7.31 11.12
C GLN A 57 6.31 8.35 12.14
N GLN A 58 5.27 8.09 12.92
CA GLN A 58 4.80 8.97 13.99
C GLN A 58 5.89 9.15 15.07
N ASP A 59 6.58 8.08 15.46
CA ASP A 59 7.72 8.16 16.39
C ASP A 59 8.90 8.96 15.77
N ALA A 60 9.10 8.89 14.46
CA ALA A 60 10.10 9.70 13.74
C ALA A 60 9.67 11.17 13.51
N THR A 61 8.41 11.50 13.76
CA THR A 61 7.81 12.82 13.49
C THR A 61 8.17 13.86 14.57
N GLU A 62 8.57 13.42 15.76
CA GLU A 62 9.02 14.33 16.84
C GLU A 62 10.44 14.90 16.61
N GLY A 63 11.20 14.35 15.67
CA GLY A 63 12.59 14.76 15.37
C GLY A 63 12.74 15.92 14.40
N TYR A 64 13.77 16.74 14.59
CA TYR A 64 14.28 17.65 13.55
C TYR A 64 15.15 16.86 12.57
N HIS A 65 14.86 16.94 11.28
CA HIS A 65 15.57 16.26 10.21
C HIS A 65 16.37 17.25 9.37
N LEU A 66 17.55 16.85 8.89
CA LEU A 66 18.34 17.65 7.97
C LEU A 66 17.78 17.54 6.56
N VAL A 67 17.21 18.63 6.06
CA VAL A 67 16.66 18.75 4.71
C VAL A 67 17.52 19.70 3.88
N ARG A 68 17.70 19.41 2.59
CA ARG A 68 18.37 20.32 1.65
C ARG A 68 17.31 21.11 0.89
N ALA A 69 17.20 22.41 1.18
CA ALA A 69 16.27 23.30 0.50
C ALA A 69 17.01 24.19 -0.51
N ARG A 70 16.37 24.54 -1.62
CA ARG A 70 16.92 25.51 -2.58
C ARG A 70 16.31 26.88 -2.32
N ILE A 71 17.12 27.82 -1.85
CA ILE A 71 16.71 29.20 -1.55
C ILE A 71 17.52 30.13 -2.45
N HIS A 72 16.84 30.93 -3.27
CA HIS A 72 17.46 31.82 -4.27
C HIS A 72 18.52 31.12 -5.15
N GLY A 73 18.23 29.88 -5.57
CA GLY A 73 19.12 29.10 -6.43
C GLY A 73 20.25 28.35 -5.71
N VAL A 74 20.52 28.66 -4.44
CA VAL A 74 21.55 28.02 -3.61
C VAL A 74 20.94 26.91 -2.76
N VAL A 75 21.63 25.77 -2.65
CA VAL A 75 21.21 24.66 -1.79
C VAL A 75 21.70 24.90 -0.37
N VAL A 76 20.78 25.03 0.58
CA VAL A 76 21.05 25.31 1.98
C VAL A 76 20.57 24.12 2.84
N PRO A 77 21.43 23.54 3.70
CA PRO A 77 21.02 22.54 4.67
C PRO A 77 20.23 23.19 5.82
N LEU A 78 19.05 22.68 6.13
CA LEU A 78 18.16 23.17 7.19
C LEU A 78 17.73 22.02 8.08
N TYR A 79 17.72 22.24 9.39
CA TYR A 79 17.08 21.33 10.34
C TYR A 79 15.62 21.73 10.49
N LEU A 80 14.71 20.86 10.06
CA LEU A 80 13.27 21.10 10.07
C LEU A 80 12.55 19.96 10.77
N ASN A 81 11.58 20.30 11.61
CA ASN A 81 10.62 19.32 12.08
C ASN A 81 9.66 18.98 10.92
N VAL A 82 9.60 17.70 10.55
CA VAL A 82 8.83 17.23 9.39
C VAL A 82 7.32 17.33 9.64
N ALA A 83 6.87 17.22 10.89
CA ALA A 83 5.46 17.43 11.27
C ALA A 83 5.02 18.86 10.96
N ASN A 84 5.78 19.84 11.47
CA ASN A 84 5.49 21.26 11.25
C ASN A 84 5.58 21.63 9.78
N LEU A 85 6.54 21.05 9.04
CA LEU A 85 6.63 21.26 7.60
C LEU A 85 5.41 20.70 6.86
N ARG A 86 4.95 19.50 7.23
CA ARG A 86 3.74 18.91 6.66
C ARG A 86 2.50 19.75 6.96
N ASP A 87 2.35 20.19 8.20
CA ASP A 87 1.25 21.07 8.63
C ASP A 87 1.25 22.39 7.85
N ALA A 88 2.40 23.06 7.76
CA ALA A 88 2.56 24.30 7.00
C ALA A 88 2.26 24.14 5.49
N LEU A 89 2.47 22.94 4.95
CA LEU A 89 2.17 22.60 3.56
C LEU A 89 0.78 21.96 3.37
N ALA A 90 -0.03 21.87 4.43
CA ALA A 90 -1.32 21.18 4.45
C ALA A 90 -1.26 19.75 3.87
N LEU A 91 -0.13 19.06 4.11
CA LEU A 91 0.07 17.68 3.69
C LEU A 91 -0.63 16.74 4.67
N LEU A 92 -1.07 15.59 4.15
CA LEU A 92 -1.65 14.55 4.97
C LEU A 92 -0.66 14.12 6.07
N PRO A 93 -1.16 13.76 7.26
CA PRO A 93 -0.33 13.40 8.41
C PRO A 93 0.44 12.08 8.19
N TYR A 94 0.05 11.31 7.18
CA TYR A 94 0.73 10.09 6.75
C TYR A 94 1.50 10.33 5.44
N SER A 95 2.54 9.52 5.20
CA SER A 95 3.21 9.50 3.90
C SER A 95 2.25 9.08 2.80
N SER A 96 2.15 9.85 1.72
CA SER A 96 1.45 9.45 0.49
C SER A 96 2.22 8.40 -0.31
N ARG A 97 3.45 8.09 0.09
CA ARG A 97 4.25 7.05 -0.53
C ARG A 97 3.75 5.68 -0.08
N LEU A 98 3.07 5.00 -0.97
CA LEU A 98 2.70 3.60 -0.78
C LEU A 98 3.98 2.75 -0.76
N PRO A 99 4.07 1.69 0.08
CA PRO A 99 5.28 0.89 0.25
C PRO A 99 5.76 0.19 -1.03
N PHE A 100 4.89 0.06 -2.04
CA PHE A 100 5.21 -0.51 -3.35
C PHE A 100 5.63 0.52 -4.41
N TRP A 101 5.68 1.82 -4.07
CA TRP A 101 6.34 2.81 -4.92
C TRP A 101 7.85 2.72 -4.68
N GLU A 102 8.47 1.75 -5.36
CA GLU A 102 9.91 1.77 -5.59
C GLU A 102 10.32 3.16 -6.11
N PRO A 103 11.54 3.63 -5.78
CA PRO A 103 12.06 4.86 -6.36
C PRO A 103 11.91 4.77 -7.87
N LEU A 104 11.08 5.67 -8.44
CA LEU A 104 10.88 5.72 -9.88
C LEU A 104 12.24 5.95 -10.52
N ASP A 105 12.73 4.93 -11.23
CA ASP A 105 13.93 5.09 -12.04
C ASP A 105 13.56 5.93 -13.25
N LEU A 106 13.69 7.24 -13.08
CA LEU A 106 13.45 8.25 -14.11
C LEU A 106 14.47 8.18 -15.26
N THR A 107 15.38 7.19 -15.27
CA THR A 107 16.27 6.92 -16.40
C THR A 107 15.61 6.14 -17.53
N THR A 108 14.27 6.00 -17.54
CA THR A 108 13.57 5.48 -18.71
C THR A 108 13.86 6.43 -19.88
N PRO A 109 14.65 6.02 -20.89
CA PRO A 109 14.93 6.88 -22.02
C PRO A 109 13.63 7.11 -22.80
N ASP A 110 13.49 8.29 -23.40
CA ASP A 110 12.39 8.54 -24.32
C ASP A 110 12.34 7.42 -25.39
N PRO A 111 11.15 6.91 -25.74
CA PRO A 111 11.04 5.87 -26.76
C PRO A 111 11.69 6.39 -28.05
N ALA A 112 12.75 5.71 -28.48
CA ALA A 112 13.54 6.13 -29.64
C ALA A 112 12.79 5.93 -30.97
N GLN A 113 11.69 5.19 -30.93
CA GLN A 113 10.83 4.91 -32.08
C GLN A 113 9.38 5.21 -31.71
N ASP A 114 8.73 5.98 -32.58
CA ASP A 114 7.29 6.10 -32.61
C ASP A 114 6.70 4.74 -33.01
N MET A 115 5.77 4.21 -32.22
CA MET A 115 5.07 2.97 -32.57
C MET A 115 3.81 3.33 -33.33
N GLU A 116 3.63 2.78 -34.53
CA GLU A 116 2.38 2.92 -35.26
C GLU A 116 1.23 2.34 -34.43
N ASP A 117 0.09 3.04 -34.41
CA ASP A 117 -1.16 2.60 -33.77
C ASP A 117 -1.77 1.47 -34.60
N VAL A 118 -1.48 0.22 -34.20
CA VAL A 118 -1.85 -0.99 -34.96
C VAL A 118 -3.22 -1.55 -34.52
N ASP A 119 -3.70 -1.15 -33.35
CA ASP A 119 -4.98 -1.60 -32.80
C ASP A 119 -6.17 -0.76 -33.26
N HIS A 120 -5.95 0.49 -33.69
CA HIS A 120 -6.92 1.29 -34.43
C HIS A 120 -6.86 1.01 -35.94
N VAL A 121 -7.09 -0.25 -36.35
CA VAL A 121 -7.52 -0.51 -37.73
C VAL A 121 -8.98 -0.05 -37.85
N GLU A 122 -9.17 1.14 -38.41
CA GLU A 122 -10.48 1.59 -38.88
C GLU A 122 -10.90 0.60 -39.97
N TYR A 123 -11.80 -0.33 -39.63
CA TYR A 123 -12.46 -1.14 -40.64
C TYR A 123 -13.34 -0.19 -41.44
N ASP A 124 -12.89 0.18 -42.63
CA ASP A 124 -13.77 0.75 -43.65
C ASP A 124 -14.86 -0.29 -43.93
N ASP A 125 -16.02 -0.11 -43.30
CA ASP A 125 -17.24 -0.85 -43.56
C ASP A 125 -17.83 -0.35 -44.89
N ASP A 126 -17.10 -0.60 -45.98
CA ASP A 126 -17.57 -0.36 -47.34
C ASP A 126 -18.35 -1.60 -47.84
N ASN A 127 -19.66 -1.55 -47.57
CA ASN A 127 -20.81 -2.08 -48.32
C ASN A 127 -20.63 -3.31 -49.25
#